data_AF-A0A9X4D163-F1
#
_entry.id   AF-A0A9X4D163-F1
#
_cell.length_a   1.000
_cell.length_b   1.000
_cell.length_c   1.000
_cell.angle_alpha   90.00
_cell.angle_beta   90.00
_cell.angle_gamma   90.00
#
_symmetry.space_group_name_H-M   'P 1'
#
loop_
_entity.id
_entity.type
_entity.pdbx_description
1 polymer ?
#
loop_
_entity_poly.entity_id
_entity_poly.type
_entity_poly.pdbx_seq_one_letter_code
_entity_poly.pdbx_strand_id
1 'polypeptide(L)'
;MKKESTKKIFQRVASKLGFCGRDTTFFMKHGDTYLIVNFQKASGNRSFYINGGISYTDLLSSSDLEHSPVSAYNNQPTQFPTHVDFRAENVPNSPITQAEIDAAASNYDAIATEKIIFTALESMMLFARNHGDREEVRRLKQAKLFPAIIKKEV
;
A
#
# COMPACT_ATOMS: atom_id res chain seq x y z
N MET A 1 -19.46 6.69 -23.11
CA MET A 1 -19.14 6.74 -21.67
C MET A 1 -17.70 7.19 -21.47
N LYS A 2 -17.44 8.18 -20.61
CA LYS A 2 -16.06 8.52 -20.21
C LYS A 2 -15.54 7.39 -19.31
N LYS A 3 -14.41 6.81 -19.68
CA LYS A 3 -13.74 5.77 -18.89
C LYS A 3 -13.18 6.40 -17.61
N GLU A 4 -13.55 5.85 -16.47
CA GLU A 4 -13.00 6.30 -15.19
C GLU A 4 -11.51 5.94 -15.10
N SER A 5 -10.71 6.83 -14.52
CA SER A 5 -9.28 6.57 -14.30
C SER A 5 -9.10 5.65 -13.10
N THR A 6 -8.35 4.57 -13.26
CA THR A 6 -7.99 3.66 -12.15
C THR A 6 -7.39 4.39 -10.95
N LYS A 7 -6.62 5.46 -11.18
CA LYS A 7 -6.10 6.31 -10.09
C LYS A 7 -7.23 6.94 -9.28
N LYS A 8 -8.30 7.43 -9.93
CA LYS A 8 -9.45 8.01 -9.24
C LYS A 8 -10.23 6.95 -8.46
N ILE A 9 -10.35 5.74 -9.01
CA ILE A 9 -10.94 4.60 -8.31
C ILE A 9 -10.10 4.29 -7.05
N PHE A 10 -8.78 4.20 -7.17
CA PHE A 10 -7.88 3.99 -6.05
C PHE A 10 -8.03 5.05 -4.96
N GLN A 11 -8.02 6.33 -5.32
CA GLN A 11 -8.22 7.44 -4.38
C GLN A 11 -9.55 7.32 -3.64
N ARG A 12 -10.64 7.06 -4.36
CA ARG A 12 -11.98 6.88 -3.76
C ARG A 12 -11.99 5.72 -2.77
N VAL A 13 -11.44 4.57 -3.14
CA VAL A 13 -11.42 3.38 -2.28
C VAL A 13 -10.53 3.60 -1.05
N ALA A 14 -9.34 4.16 -1.22
CA ALA A 14 -8.44 4.48 -0.11
C ALA A 14 -9.10 5.42 0.90
N SER A 15 -9.72 6.51 0.43
CA SER A 15 -10.47 7.43 1.29
C SER A 15 -11.67 6.75 1.97
N LYS A 16 -12.41 5.88 1.26
CA LYS A 16 -13.54 5.13 1.82
C LYS A 16 -13.11 4.20 2.95
N LEU A 17 -11.93 3.60 2.84
CA LEU A 17 -11.35 2.73 3.87
C LEU A 17 -10.72 3.52 5.03
N GLY A 18 -10.71 4.87 4.97
CA GLY A 18 -10.21 5.72 6.04
C GLY A 18 -8.71 6.05 5.93
N PHE A 19 -8.06 5.73 4.81
CA PHE A 19 -6.69 6.19 4.60
C PHE A 19 -6.65 7.70 4.38
N CYS A 20 -5.66 8.34 4.96
CA CYS A 20 -5.31 9.74 4.71
C CYS A 20 -4.26 9.82 3.60
N GLY A 21 -4.24 10.88 2.81
CA GLY A 21 -3.23 11.06 1.76
C GLY A 21 -3.77 11.73 0.51
N ARG A 22 -2.94 11.74 -0.55
CA ARG A 22 -3.28 12.42 -1.80
C ARG A 22 -2.58 11.79 -3.01
N ASP A 23 -3.13 12.09 -4.17
CA ASP A 23 -2.68 11.61 -5.47
C ASP A 23 -2.56 10.08 -5.56
N THR A 24 -1.36 9.52 -5.39
CA THR A 24 -1.10 8.09 -5.52
C THR A 24 -0.69 7.43 -4.22
N THR A 25 -0.48 8.17 -3.14
CA THR A 25 0.04 7.62 -1.88
C THR A 25 -0.85 8.01 -0.71
N PHE A 26 -1.24 6.98 0.03
CA PHE A 26 -2.15 7.05 1.16
C PHE A 26 -1.56 6.27 2.34
N PHE A 27 -2.02 6.56 3.55
CA PHE A 27 -1.48 5.97 4.76
C PHE A 27 -2.53 5.87 5.85
N MET A 28 -2.29 5.00 6.81
CA MET A 28 -3.11 4.79 8.00
C MET A 28 -2.21 4.42 9.18
N LYS A 29 -2.50 4.95 10.36
CA LYS A 29 -1.81 4.56 11.60
C LYS A 29 -2.52 3.36 12.25
N HIS A 30 -1.76 2.35 12.64
CA HIS A 30 -2.20 1.20 13.42
C HIS A 30 -1.25 0.97 14.59
N GLY A 31 -1.66 1.38 15.79
CA GLY A 31 -0.79 1.32 16.97
C GLY A 31 0.51 2.07 16.75
N ASP A 32 1.64 1.38 16.90
CA ASP A 32 3.00 1.90 16.72
C ASP A 32 3.54 1.70 15.30
N THR A 33 2.64 1.53 14.33
CA THR A 33 3.00 1.39 12.91
C THR A 33 2.18 2.32 12.02
N TYR A 34 2.76 2.72 10.90
CA TYR A 34 2.04 3.26 9.76
C TYR A 34 2.00 2.21 8.65
N LEU A 35 0.81 1.97 8.10
CA LEU A 35 0.64 1.33 6.81
C LEU A 35 0.60 2.42 5.74
N ILE A 36 1.45 2.30 4.72
CA ILE A 36 1.50 3.18 3.55
C ILE A 36 1.08 2.34 2.35
N VAL A 37 0.22 2.89 1.50
CA VAL A 37 -0.23 2.26 0.26
C VAL A 37 -0.01 3.22 -0.90
N ASN A 38 0.50 2.70 -2.01
CA ASN A 38 0.81 3.48 -3.19
C ASN A 38 0.25 2.81 -4.46
N PHE A 39 -0.39 3.62 -5.29
CA PHE A 39 -0.79 3.26 -6.64
C PHE A 39 0.33 3.59 -7.63
N GLN A 40 0.81 2.58 -8.35
CA GLN A 40 1.82 2.76 -9.39
C GLN A 40 1.30 2.23 -10.72
N LYS A 41 1.16 3.11 -11.71
CA LYS A 41 0.82 2.67 -13.07
C LYS A 41 2.01 1.90 -13.68
N ALA A 42 1.74 0.78 -14.35
CA ALA A 42 2.75 0.05 -15.08
C ALA A 42 3.18 0.82 -16.34
N SER A 43 4.46 0.75 -16.70
CA SER A 43 4.99 1.30 -17.94
C SER A 43 4.58 0.41 -19.12
N GLY A 44 4.07 1.02 -20.19
CA GLY A 44 3.82 0.31 -21.45
C GLY A 44 2.52 -0.49 -21.57
N ASN A 45 1.70 -0.57 -20.52
CA ASN A 45 0.37 -1.19 -20.61
C ASN A 45 -0.68 -0.44 -19.73
N ARG A 46 -1.85 -1.05 -19.56
CA ARG A 46 -2.94 -0.50 -18.73
C ARG A 46 -2.94 -1.00 -17.29
N SER A 47 -2.04 -1.93 -16.97
CA SER A 47 -1.90 -2.51 -15.64
C SER A 47 -1.39 -1.47 -14.64
N PHE A 48 -1.46 -1.85 -13.37
CA PHE A 48 -0.97 -1.11 -12.24
C PHE A 48 -0.52 -2.06 -11.13
N TYR A 49 0.23 -1.52 -10.19
CA TYR A 49 0.66 -2.16 -8.97
C TYR A 49 0.05 -1.42 -7.78
N ILE A 50 -0.28 -2.17 -6.74
CA ILE A 50 -0.61 -1.64 -5.42
C ILE A 50 0.55 -2.01 -4.50
N ASN A 51 1.37 -1.01 -4.18
CA ASN A 51 2.51 -1.18 -3.30
C ASN A 51 2.10 -0.90 -1.85
N GLY A 52 2.70 -1.64 -0.92
CA GLY A 52 2.56 -1.49 0.51
C GLY A 52 3.88 -1.14 1.18
N GLY A 53 3.77 -0.38 2.26
CA GLY A 53 4.87 0.00 3.13
C GLY A 53 4.46 -0.11 4.59
N ILE A 54 5.33 -0.61 5.46
CA ILE A 54 5.17 -0.47 6.92
C ILE A 54 6.27 0.43 7.44
N SER A 55 5.91 1.38 8.29
CA SER A 55 6.87 2.18 9.06
C SER A 55 6.63 2.01 10.56
N TYR A 56 7.64 1.57 11.30
CA TYR A 56 7.61 1.46 12.76
C TYR A 56 7.90 2.82 13.41
N THR A 57 7.03 3.28 14.30
CA THR A 57 7.12 4.65 14.84
C THR A 57 8.34 4.88 15.73
N ASP A 58 8.86 3.84 16.38
CA ASP A 58 10.09 3.85 17.18
C ASP A 58 11.36 4.02 16.35
N LEU A 59 11.31 3.67 15.05
CA LEU A 59 12.41 3.82 14.11
C LEU A 59 12.36 5.13 13.30
N LEU A 60 11.27 5.89 13.44
CA LEU A 60 11.11 7.19 12.79
C LEU A 60 11.78 8.28 13.62
N SER A 61 12.50 9.20 12.94
CA SER A 61 13.03 10.38 13.60
C SER A 61 11.92 11.38 13.95
N SER A 62 12.19 12.30 14.88
CA SER A 62 11.24 13.39 15.17
C SER A 62 10.87 14.19 13.92
N SER A 63 11.80 14.40 12.99
CA SER A 63 11.50 15.04 11.69
C SER A 63 10.56 14.20 10.82
N ASP A 64 10.71 12.87 10.82
CA ASP A 64 9.79 12.00 10.06
C ASP A 64 8.37 12.02 10.65
N LEU A 65 8.27 12.16 11.99
CA LEU A 65 7.00 12.23 12.72
C LEU A 65 6.36 13.63 12.67
N GLU A 66 7.13 14.71 12.67
CA GLU A 66 6.64 16.08 12.45
C GLU A 66 6.14 16.27 11.01
N HIS A 67 6.73 15.50 10.09
CA HIS A 67 6.24 15.27 8.74
C HIS A 67 5.17 14.16 8.65
N SER A 68 4.53 13.83 9.78
CA SER A 68 3.28 13.06 9.84
C SER A 68 2.34 13.55 8.75
N PRO A 69 1.67 12.65 8.01
CA PRO A 69 1.60 12.77 6.56
C PRO A 69 0.42 13.63 6.07
N VAL A 70 0.14 14.66 6.86
CA VAL A 70 -0.62 15.87 6.55
C VAL A 70 0.33 17.03 6.19
N SER A 71 1.61 17.07 6.65
CA SER A 71 2.52 18.22 6.45
C SER A 71 3.69 17.99 5.45
N ALA A 72 4.15 16.75 5.22
CA ALA A 72 5.27 16.44 4.30
C ALA A 72 4.97 16.74 2.82
N TYR A 73 3.70 16.95 2.49
CA TYR A 73 3.23 17.02 1.11
C TYR A 73 3.44 18.38 0.43
N ASN A 74 4.20 19.31 1.03
CA ASN A 74 4.59 20.56 0.37
C ASN A 74 5.83 20.38 -0.53
N ASN A 75 5.65 19.65 -1.64
CA ASN A 75 6.53 19.65 -2.83
C ASN A 75 7.97 19.11 -2.69
N GLN A 76 8.21 18.12 -1.82
CA GLN A 76 9.47 17.35 -1.83
C GLN A 76 9.22 15.90 -2.32
N PRO A 77 10.09 15.31 -3.16
CA PRO A 77 9.95 13.96 -3.71
C PRO A 77 10.24 12.83 -2.70
N THR A 78 10.32 13.12 -1.41
CA THR A 78 10.68 12.14 -0.38
C THR A 78 9.45 11.42 0.16
N GLN A 79 9.26 10.20 -0.35
CA GLN A 79 8.41 9.14 0.18
C GLN A 79 8.47 9.09 1.72
N PHE A 80 7.32 9.03 2.40
CA PHE A 80 7.29 8.73 3.83
C PHE A 80 8.11 7.45 4.07
N PRO A 81 9.11 7.47 4.96
CA PRO A 81 10.12 6.42 5.00
C PRO A 81 9.48 5.09 5.39
N THR A 82 9.50 4.13 4.48
CA THR A 82 9.07 2.76 4.71
C THR A 82 10.23 1.94 5.26
N HIS A 83 9.95 1.06 6.20
CA HIS A 83 10.90 0.12 6.79
C HIS A 83 10.78 -1.26 6.11
N VAL A 84 9.57 -1.58 5.67
CA VAL A 84 9.22 -2.80 4.95
C VAL A 84 8.45 -2.38 3.70
N ASP A 85 8.89 -2.80 2.52
CA ASP A 85 8.19 -2.57 1.26
C ASP A 85 7.71 -3.90 0.67
N PHE A 86 6.49 -3.93 0.15
CA PHE A 86 5.88 -5.14 -0.42
C PHE A 86 4.84 -4.76 -1.47
N ARG A 87 4.30 -5.77 -2.14
CA ARG A 87 3.15 -5.60 -3.04
C ARG A 87 1.90 -6.23 -2.43
N ALA A 88 0.73 -5.72 -2.79
CA ALA A 88 -0.53 -6.22 -2.27
C ALA A 88 -0.74 -7.72 -2.56
N GLU A 89 -0.33 -8.21 -3.73
CA GLU A 89 -0.39 -9.63 -4.07
C GLU A 89 0.61 -10.50 -3.26
N ASN A 90 1.61 -9.89 -2.63
CA ASN A 90 2.61 -10.58 -1.82
C ASN A 90 2.24 -10.67 -0.34
N VAL A 91 1.14 -10.05 0.10
CA VAL A 91 0.66 -10.21 1.48
C VAL A 91 0.39 -11.70 1.75
N PRO A 92 0.78 -12.25 2.90
CA PRO A 92 0.50 -13.65 3.22
C PRO A 92 -1.00 -13.96 3.10
N ASN A 93 -1.33 -15.02 2.36
CA ASN A 93 -2.71 -15.39 2.02
C ASN A 93 -3.50 -14.30 1.28
N SER A 94 -2.80 -13.47 0.47
CA SER A 94 -3.47 -12.40 -0.29
C SER A 94 -4.60 -12.98 -1.13
N PRO A 95 -5.82 -12.40 -1.05
CA PRO A 95 -6.97 -12.82 -1.83
C PRO A 95 -6.92 -12.35 -3.29
N ILE A 96 -5.83 -11.66 -3.68
CA ILE A 96 -5.67 -11.09 -5.02
C ILE A 96 -4.31 -11.50 -5.62
N THR A 97 -4.29 -11.56 -6.94
CA THR A 97 -3.09 -11.79 -7.74
C THR A 97 -2.85 -10.63 -8.72
N GLN A 98 -1.61 -10.47 -9.18
CA GLN A 98 -1.29 -9.50 -10.22
C GLN A 98 -2.07 -9.79 -11.52
N ALA A 99 -2.34 -11.06 -11.83
CA ALA A 99 -3.10 -11.45 -13.02
C ALA A 99 -4.56 -10.94 -12.96
N GLU A 100 -5.19 -10.97 -11.79
CA GLU A 100 -6.55 -10.43 -11.62
C GLU A 100 -6.57 -8.89 -11.74
N ILE A 101 -5.51 -8.22 -11.24
CA ILE A 101 -5.32 -6.77 -11.43
C ILE A 101 -5.20 -6.46 -12.93
N ASP A 102 -4.39 -7.22 -13.64
CA ASP A 102 -4.18 -7.05 -15.09
C ASP A 102 -5.48 -7.25 -15.87
N ALA A 103 -6.29 -8.25 -15.49
CA ALA A 103 -7.57 -8.55 -16.11
C ALA A 103 -8.60 -7.43 -15.89
N ALA A 104 -8.74 -6.95 -14.65
CA ALA A 104 -9.62 -5.83 -14.31
C ALA A 104 -9.24 -4.55 -15.08
N ALA A 105 -7.93 -4.26 -15.16
CA ALA A 105 -7.42 -3.09 -15.84
C ALA A 105 -7.61 -3.14 -17.37
N SER A 106 -7.45 -4.33 -17.98
CA SER A 106 -7.52 -4.51 -19.44
C SER A 106 -8.94 -4.37 -19.99
N ASN A 107 -9.94 -4.77 -19.20
CA ASN A 107 -11.36 -4.80 -19.61
C ASN A 107 -12.10 -3.47 -19.44
N TYR A 108 -11.44 -2.43 -18.88
CA TYR A 108 -12.10 -1.16 -18.51
C TYR A 108 -13.29 -1.34 -17.56
N ASP A 109 -13.29 -2.41 -16.79
CA ASP A 109 -14.34 -2.71 -15.85
C ASP A 109 -14.05 -1.94 -14.56
N ALA A 110 -14.71 -0.79 -14.40
CA ALA A 110 -14.57 0.06 -13.23
C ALA A 110 -15.05 -0.65 -11.95
N ILE A 111 -16.06 -1.53 -12.04
CA ILE A 111 -16.61 -2.25 -10.89
C ILE A 111 -15.62 -3.34 -10.45
N ALA A 112 -15.08 -4.12 -11.39
CA ALA A 112 -14.05 -5.11 -11.09
C ALA A 112 -12.77 -4.45 -10.55
N THR A 113 -12.38 -3.32 -11.14
CA THR A 113 -11.22 -2.53 -10.69
C THR A 113 -11.43 -1.98 -9.28
N GLU A 114 -12.62 -1.46 -8.96
CA GLU A 114 -12.94 -0.98 -7.62
C GLU A 114 -12.94 -2.13 -6.60
N LYS A 115 -13.53 -3.27 -6.95
CA LYS A 115 -13.55 -4.46 -6.11
C LYS A 115 -12.15 -4.96 -5.80
N ILE A 116 -11.28 -5.08 -6.80
CA ILE A 116 -9.93 -5.62 -6.57
C ILE A 116 -9.07 -4.66 -5.76
N ILE A 117 -9.19 -3.35 -5.97
CA ILE A 117 -8.49 -2.36 -5.14
C ILE A 117 -9.01 -2.41 -3.70
N PHE A 118 -10.33 -2.52 -3.51
CA PHE A 118 -10.92 -2.62 -2.16
C PHE A 118 -10.38 -3.85 -1.43
N THR A 119 -10.44 -5.01 -2.07
CA THR A 119 -9.96 -6.28 -1.50
C THR A 119 -8.45 -6.23 -1.21
N ALA A 120 -7.64 -5.63 -2.09
CA ALA A 120 -6.21 -5.45 -1.88
C ALA A 120 -5.92 -4.60 -0.64
N LEU A 121 -6.54 -3.42 -0.55
CA LEU A 121 -6.31 -2.48 0.55
C LEU A 121 -6.81 -3.04 1.89
N GLU A 122 -7.97 -3.71 1.91
CA GLU A 122 -8.50 -4.38 3.10
C GLU A 122 -7.56 -5.51 3.58
N SER A 123 -7.03 -6.32 2.66
CA SER A 123 -6.06 -7.37 3.00
C SER A 123 -4.77 -6.78 3.59
N MET A 124 -4.28 -5.67 3.05
CA MET A 124 -3.08 -5.00 3.56
C MET A 124 -3.33 -4.38 4.94
N MET A 125 -4.51 -3.78 5.18
CA MET A 125 -4.90 -3.27 6.50
C MET A 125 -4.96 -4.40 7.53
N LEU A 126 -5.60 -5.52 7.19
CA LEU A 126 -5.70 -6.66 8.08
C LEU A 126 -4.33 -7.25 8.42
N PHE A 127 -3.46 -7.37 7.41
CA PHE A 127 -2.08 -7.82 7.61
C PHE A 127 -1.30 -6.87 8.52
N ALA A 128 -1.28 -5.57 8.22
CA ALA A 128 -0.56 -4.59 9.04
C ALA A 128 -1.05 -4.57 10.49
N ARG A 129 -2.36 -4.74 10.70
CA ARG A 129 -2.97 -4.78 12.03
C ARG A 129 -2.59 -6.02 12.84
N ASN A 130 -2.59 -7.19 12.20
CA ASN A 130 -2.47 -8.48 12.91
C ASN A 130 -1.05 -9.07 12.90
N HIS A 131 -0.24 -8.68 11.91
CA HIS A 131 1.07 -9.28 11.62
C HIS A 131 2.12 -8.23 11.23
N GLY A 132 1.80 -6.94 11.40
CA GLY A 132 2.67 -5.85 10.95
C GLY A 132 3.86 -5.58 11.86
N ASP A 133 3.93 -6.18 13.06
CA ASP A 133 5.05 -5.99 13.98
C ASP A 133 6.36 -6.55 13.42
N ARG A 134 7.48 -6.07 13.96
CA ARG A 134 8.83 -6.36 13.44
C ARG A 134 9.18 -7.84 13.54
N GLU A 135 8.81 -8.49 14.64
CA GLU A 135 9.16 -9.88 14.90
C GLU A 135 8.43 -10.78 13.92
N GLU A 136 7.14 -10.56 13.74
CA GLU A 136 6.30 -11.33 12.83
C GLU A 136 6.70 -11.11 11.36
N VAL A 137 6.92 -9.86 10.93
CA VAL A 137 7.39 -9.57 9.57
C VAL A 137 8.73 -10.25 9.28
N ARG A 138 9.68 -10.22 10.22
CA ARG A 138 10.97 -10.94 10.09
C ARG A 138 10.75 -12.46 10.00
N ARG A 139 9.90 -13.03 10.86
CA ARG A 139 9.58 -14.46 10.87
C ARG A 139 9.00 -14.90 9.53
N LEU A 140 8.02 -14.16 9.01
CA LEU A 140 7.38 -14.44 7.72
C LEU A 140 8.35 -14.31 6.54
N LYS A 141 9.26 -13.34 6.59
CA LYS A 141 10.32 -13.19 5.58
C LYS A 141 11.29 -14.36 5.59
N GLN A 142 11.75 -14.79 6.77
CA GLN A 142 12.66 -15.94 6.93
C GLN A 142 12.01 -17.24 6.47
N ALA A 143 10.71 -17.41 6.73
CA ALA A 143 9.91 -18.53 6.24
C ALA A 143 9.60 -18.47 4.73
N LYS A 144 10.01 -17.40 4.02
CA LYS A 144 9.69 -17.15 2.60
C LYS A 144 8.19 -17.05 2.30
N LEU A 145 7.38 -16.73 3.31
CA LEU A 145 5.93 -16.57 3.21
C LEU A 145 5.51 -15.13 2.90
N PHE A 146 6.42 -14.18 3.12
CA PHE A 146 6.21 -12.76 2.83
C PHE A 146 7.34 -12.21 1.95
N PRO A 147 7.13 -12.13 0.62
CA PRO A 147 8.06 -11.52 -0.32
C PRO A 147 8.13 -9.99 -0.17
N ALA A 148 8.70 -9.53 0.94
CA ALA A 148 8.93 -8.11 1.25
C ALA A 148 10.41 -7.72 1.14
N ILE A 149 10.70 -6.46 0.88
CA ILE A 149 12.01 -5.84 1.06
C ILE A 149 12.02 -5.26 2.47
N ILE A 150 12.97 -5.69 3.29
CA ILE A 150 13.08 -5.25 4.69
C ILE A 150 14.40 -4.48 4.84
N LYS A 151 14.33 -3.24 5.34
CA LYS A 151 15.52 -2.43 5.62
C LYS A 151 16.29 -3.00 6.81
N LYS A 152 17.61 -2.74 6.85
CA LYS A 152 18.52 -3.32 7.85
C LYS A 152 18.15 -2.99 9.31
N GLU A 153 17.52 -1.84 9.54
CA GLU A 153 17.11 -1.41 10.88
C GLU A 153 15.91 -2.18 11.46
N VAL A 154 15.17 -2.90 10.61
CA VAL A 154 13.93 -3.61 10.98
C VAL A 154 14.21 -4.89 11.67
#